data_AF-A0A1Q8A0T0-F1
#
_entry.id   AF-A0A1Q8A0T0-F1
#
_cell.length_a   1.000
_cell.length_b   1.000
_cell.length_c   1.000
_cell.angle_alpha   90.00
_cell.angle_beta   90.00
_cell.angle_gamma   90.00
#
_symmetry.space_group_name_H-M   'P 1'
#
loop_
_entity.id
_entity.type
_entity.pdbx_description
1 polymer ?
#
loop_
_entity_poly.entity_id
_entity_poly.type
_entity_poly.pdbx_seq_one_letter_code
_entity_poly.pdbx_strand_id
1 'polypeptide(L)'
;MSCSPLRGGLFLIALGLACFGLLPEARAVCQEGCSGSNTFLGEDALILNTGYNNTASGYQALLGNTTGYDNTATGSDALASNNGNYNTATGYLAMSGVSISVESIGFNNTATGAYALKNIFNGQNNTATGYAAMQGSEANLGSSGNNNTASGAFALFSNTTGSENTAMGVEALSSNTTAGNNVAVGSDALTFNTEGSANTATGVDALWVKLVLVTKGDRFQRQDRLAGPVHRLDCIFETR
;
A
#
# COMPACT_ATOMS: atom_id res chain seq x y z
N MET A 1 25.75 -13.51 61.19
CA MET A 1 25.00 -13.89 59.96
C MET A 1 24.44 -12.62 59.35
N SER A 2 25.13 -12.06 58.35
CA SER A 2 24.74 -10.81 57.70
C SER A 2 23.50 -11.05 56.84
N CYS A 3 22.34 -10.61 57.30
CA CYS A 3 21.13 -10.61 56.49
C CYS A 3 21.25 -9.46 55.50
N SER A 4 21.65 -9.75 54.26
CA SER A 4 21.83 -8.74 53.22
C SER A 4 20.47 -8.10 52.88
N PRO A 5 20.29 -6.77 53.00
CA PRO A 5 19.02 -6.08 52.74
C PRO A 5 18.52 -6.25 51.31
N LEU A 6 19.42 -6.60 50.36
CA LEU A 6 19.06 -6.95 48.99
C LEU A 6 18.12 -8.16 48.87
N ARG A 7 18.16 -9.11 49.82
CA ARG A 7 17.38 -10.36 49.73
C ARG A 7 15.89 -10.15 50.02
N GLY A 8 15.57 -9.20 50.90
CA GLY A 8 14.19 -8.78 51.17
C GLY A 8 13.61 -7.90 50.06
N GLY A 9 14.42 -7.00 49.50
CA GLY A 9 14.01 -6.14 48.39
C GLY A 9 13.69 -6.92 47.11
N LEU A 10 14.53 -7.91 46.74
CA LEU A 10 14.27 -8.77 45.58
C LEU A 10 12.96 -9.57 45.71
N PHE A 11 12.65 -10.02 46.93
CA PHE A 11 11.45 -10.80 47.19
C PHE A 11 10.17 -9.97 47.05
N LEU A 12 10.20 -8.71 47.50
CA LEU A 12 9.08 -7.78 47.36
C LEU A 12 8.85 -7.36 45.90
N ILE A 13 9.92 -7.17 45.12
CA ILE A 13 9.82 -6.91 43.67
C ILE A 13 9.24 -8.12 42.94
N ALA A 14 9.72 -9.33 43.25
CA ALA A 14 9.20 -10.56 42.67
C ALA A 14 7.73 -10.79 43.02
N LEU A 15 7.32 -10.49 44.26
CA LEU A 15 5.93 -10.56 44.69
C LEU A 15 5.06 -9.52 43.97
N GLY A 16 5.54 -8.28 43.83
CA GLY A 16 4.86 -7.24 43.06
C GLY A 16 4.67 -7.62 41.59
N LEU A 17 5.72 -8.16 40.94
CA LEU A 17 5.65 -8.64 39.56
C LEU A 17 4.74 -9.87 39.42
N ALA A 18 4.74 -10.78 40.39
CA ALA A 18 3.80 -11.91 40.43
C ALA A 18 2.35 -11.43 40.58
N CYS A 19 2.09 -10.38 41.36
CA CYS A 19 0.77 -9.77 41.46
C CYS A 19 0.32 -9.17 40.12
N PHE A 20 1.21 -8.50 39.37
CA PHE A 20 0.88 -8.01 38.03
C PHE A 20 0.63 -9.14 37.01
N GLY A 21 1.38 -10.24 37.09
CA GLY A 21 1.20 -11.40 36.21
C GLY A 21 -0.03 -12.27 36.51
N LEU A 22 -0.58 -12.20 37.73
CA LEU A 22 -1.74 -12.99 38.18
C LEU A 22 -3.05 -12.21 38.23
N LEU A 23 -3.04 -10.89 37.94
CA LEU A 23 -4.25 -10.09 37.85
C LEU A 23 -5.09 -10.56 36.63
N PRO A 24 -6.33 -11.02 36.84
CA PRO A 24 -7.23 -11.40 35.73
C PRO A 24 -7.49 -10.24 34.75
N GLU A 25 -7.32 -9.00 35.22
CA GLU A 25 -7.47 -7.75 34.46
C GLU A 25 -6.22 -7.33 33.67
N ALA A 26 -5.08 -8.02 33.82
CA ALA A 26 -3.90 -7.79 32.97
C ALA A 26 -4.05 -8.43 31.57
N ARG A 27 -5.17 -9.10 31.32
CA ARG A 27 -5.58 -9.56 29.98
C ARG A 27 -6.30 -8.41 29.31
N ALA A 28 -6.03 -8.16 28.02
CA ALA A 28 -6.81 -7.20 27.24
C ALA A 28 -8.30 -7.55 27.34
N VAL A 29 -9.05 -6.80 28.15
CA VAL A 29 -10.49 -6.92 28.26
C VAL A 29 -11.05 -6.25 27.02
N CYS A 30 -11.77 -7.03 26.23
CA CYS A 30 -12.48 -6.50 25.07
C CYS A 30 -13.53 -5.49 25.51
N GLN A 31 -13.27 -4.21 25.24
CA GLN A 31 -14.31 -3.16 25.21
C GLN A 31 -15.09 -3.29 23.87
N GLU A 32 -16.13 -2.46 23.67
CA GLU A 32 -16.97 -2.44 22.46
C GLU A 32 -16.18 -2.64 21.16
N GLY A 33 -16.69 -3.46 20.23
CA GLY A 33 -16.03 -3.74 18.92
C GLY A 33 -15.42 -5.15 18.76
N CYS A 34 -15.26 -5.93 19.83
CA CYS A 34 -14.74 -7.32 19.76
C CYS A 34 -15.74 -8.40 19.31
N SER A 35 -16.96 -8.04 18.92
CA SER A 35 -17.89 -9.01 18.32
C SER A 35 -17.32 -9.55 17.00
N GLY A 36 -17.68 -10.79 16.63
CA GLY A 36 -17.26 -11.36 15.34
C GLY A 36 -15.77 -11.67 15.23
N SER A 37 -15.08 -12.00 16.32
CA SER A 37 -13.64 -12.37 16.32
C SER A 37 -12.71 -11.24 15.84
N ASN A 38 -13.12 -9.98 16.00
CA ASN A 38 -12.25 -8.84 15.76
C ASN A 38 -11.23 -8.67 16.91
N THR A 39 -10.03 -8.15 16.60
CA THR A 39 -8.98 -7.78 17.56
C THR A 39 -8.63 -6.31 17.36
N PHE A 40 -8.53 -5.50 18.41
CA PHE A 40 -8.06 -4.12 18.26
C PHE A 40 -7.19 -3.57 19.39
N LEU A 41 -6.42 -2.53 19.07
CA LEU A 41 -5.63 -1.73 19.99
C LEU A 41 -5.49 -0.29 19.47
N GLY A 42 -6.18 0.67 20.09
CA GLY A 42 -6.10 2.08 19.71
C GLY A 42 -7.41 2.82 20.02
N GLU A 43 -7.32 4.14 20.14
CA GLU A 43 -8.50 5.00 20.30
C GLU A 43 -9.35 4.98 19.01
N ASP A 44 -10.66 4.84 19.17
CA ASP A 44 -11.67 4.76 18.09
C ASP A 44 -11.46 3.64 17.05
N ALA A 45 -10.57 2.68 17.31
CA ALA A 45 -10.41 1.51 16.45
C ALA A 45 -11.70 0.66 16.48
N LEU A 46 -12.21 0.29 15.30
CA LEU A 46 -13.43 -0.53 15.13
C LEU A 46 -14.75 0.02 15.72
N ILE A 47 -14.83 1.29 16.12
CA ILE A 47 -16.02 1.79 16.85
C ILE A 47 -17.33 1.72 16.05
N LEU A 48 -17.27 1.79 14.71
CA LEU A 48 -18.42 1.63 13.81
C LEU A 48 -18.31 0.35 12.96
N ASN A 49 -17.52 -0.64 13.40
CA ASN A 49 -17.35 -1.89 12.68
C ASN A 49 -18.59 -2.80 12.83
N THR A 50 -19.14 -3.25 11.70
CA THR A 50 -20.16 -4.32 11.66
C THR A 50 -19.67 -5.57 10.91
N GLY A 51 -18.37 -5.64 10.60
CA GLY A 51 -17.68 -6.80 10.03
C GLY A 51 -17.13 -7.80 11.07
N TYR A 52 -16.42 -8.82 10.61
CA TYR A 52 -15.86 -9.89 11.45
C TYR A 52 -14.42 -10.25 11.06
N ASN A 53 -13.68 -10.91 11.95
CA ASN A 53 -12.29 -11.34 11.80
C ASN A 53 -11.28 -10.23 11.41
N ASN A 54 -11.51 -9.00 11.85
CA ASN A 54 -10.61 -7.88 11.55
C ASN A 54 -9.58 -7.66 12.67
N THR A 55 -8.35 -7.28 12.33
CA THR A 55 -7.32 -6.85 13.27
C THR A 55 -7.04 -5.36 13.06
N ALA A 56 -7.18 -4.52 14.09
CA ALA A 56 -6.97 -3.07 14.01
C ALA A 56 -5.97 -2.58 15.07
N SER A 57 -4.95 -1.81 14.69
CA SER A 57 -4.02 -1.22 15.65
C SER A 57 -3.67 0.21 15.26
N GLY A 58 -4.01 1.19 16.09
CA GLY A 58 -3.81 2.61 15.83
C GLY A 58 -5.07 3.46 16.03
N TYR A 59 -4.89 4.78 16.06
CA TYR A 59 -5.98 5.75 16.11
C TYR A 59 -6.88 5.60 14.88
N GLN A 60 -8.18 5.39 15.06
CA GLN A 60 -9.17 5.26 13.97
C GLN A 60 -8.87 4.15 12.94
N ALA A 61 -8.05 3.15 13.29
CA ALA A 61 -7.82 2.00 12.44
C ALA A 61 -9.13 1.21 12.26
N LEU A 62 -9.55 0.97 11.01
CA LEU A 62 -10.83 0.35 10.66
C LEU A 62 -12.07 1.01 11.32
N LEU A 63 -12.04 2.33 11.52
CA LEU A 63 -13.09 3.11 12.17
C LEU A 63 -14.51 2.76 11.69
N GLY A 64 -14.73 2.76 10.36
CA GLY A 64 -16.03 2.57 9.72
C GLY A 64 -16.09 1.35 8.80
N ASN A 65 -15.79 0.16 9.33
CA ASN A 65 -15.86 -1.08 8.53
C ASN A 65 -17.23 -1.78 8.59
N THR A 66 -18.11 -1.55 7.60
CA THR A 66 -19.52 -1.97 7.66
C THR A 66 -19.80 -3.42 7.20
N THR A 67 -19.12 -3.96 6.18
CA THR A 67 -19.29 -5.39 5.79
C THR A 67 -17.99 -6.16 5.62
N GLY A 68 -16.85 -5.47 5.72
CA GLY A 68 -15.54 -6.06 5.46
C GLY A 68 -15.13 -7.08 6.51
N TYR A 69 -14.59 -8.21 6.05
CA TYR A 69 -14.03 -9.24 6.92
C TYR A 69 -12.60 -9.61 6.55
N ASP A 70 -11.89 -10.24 7.50
CA ASP A 70 -10.50 -10.68 7.37
C ASP A 70 -9.53 -9.53 6.97
N ASN A 71 -9.75 -8.31 7.50
CA ASN A 71 -8.87 -7.17 7.24
C ASN A 71 -7.87 -6.95 8.37
N THR A 72 -6.64 -6.56 8.05
CA THR A 72 -5.61 -6.16 9.02
C THR A 72 -5.25 -4.71 8.79
N ALA A 73 -5.41 -3.84 9.79
CA ALA A 73 -5.07 -2.43 9.76
C ALA A 73 -4.09 -2.10 10.89
N THR A 74 -2.94 -1.52 10.58
CA THR A 74 -1.95 -1.07 11.55
C THR A 74 -1.43 0.31 11.18
N GLY A 75 -1.75 1.34 11.97
CA GLY A 75 -1.43 2.74 11.71
C GLY A 75 -2.63 3.65 11.97
N SER A 76 -2.37 4.94 12.14
CA SER A 76 -3.45 5.93 12.25
C SER A 76 -4.23 5.98 10.93
N ASP A 77 -5.55 5.87 11.03
CA ASP A 77 -6.50 5.93 9.90
C ASP A 77 -6.30 4.85 8.83
N ALA A 78 -5.56 3.78 9.14
CA ALA A 78 -5.41 2.64 8.24
C ALA A 78 -6.78 1.97 8.03
N LEU A 79 -7.21 1.83 6.76
CA LEU A 79 -8.53 1.28 6.39
C LEU A 79 -9.73 1.97 7.08
N ALA A 80 -9.63 3.27 7.41
CA ALA A 80 -10.64 3.98 8.20
C ALA A 80 -12.08 3.88 7.65
N SER A 81 -12.26 3.71 6.33
CA SER A 81 -13.58 3.62 5.67
C SER A 81 -13.69 2.35 4.82
N ASN A 82 -13.47 1.18 5.41
CA ASN A 82 -13.45 -0.09 4.67
C ASN A 82 -14.83 -0.73 4.45
N ASN A 83 -15.07 -1.25 3.27
CA ASN A 83 -16.23 -2.10 2.99
C ASN A 83 -15.84 -3.30 2.10
N GLY A 84 -14.55 -3.66 2.13
CA GLY A 84 -13.94 -4.75 1.37
C GLY A 84 -13.33 -5.81 2.29
N ASN A 85 -12.92 -6.93 1.70
CA ASN A 85 -12.44 -8.11 2.43
C ASN A 85 -10.96 -8.38 2.14
N TYR A 86 -10.30 -9.09 3.05
CA TYR A 86 -8.93 -9.58 2.84
C TYR A 86 -7.91 -8.46 2.53
N ASN A 87 -8.11 -7.28 3.11
CA ASN A 87 -7.19 -6.15 2.93
C ASN A 87 -6.19 -6.07 4.08
N THR A 88 -4.92 -5.87 3.76
CA THR A 88 -3.85 -5.62 4.75
C THR A 88 -3.30 -4.22 4.54
N ALA A 89 -3.44 -3.34 5.53
CA ALA A 89 -2.95 -1.96 5.49
C ALA A 89 -2.05 -1.67 6.68
N THR A 90 -0.80 -1.30 6.42
CA THR A 90 0.19 -0.92 7.43
C THR A 90 0.77 0.45 7.10
N GLY A 91 0.52 1.46 7.92
CA GLY A 91 1.00 2.83 7.73
C GLY A 91 -0.07 3.89 8.00
N TYR A 92 0.35 5.14 8.15
CA TYR A 92 -0.56 6.27 8.27
C TYR A 92 -1.40 6.43 7.00
N LEU A 93 -2.72 6.45 7.11
CA LEU A 93 -3.67 6.56 5.99
C LEU A 93 -3.47 5.51 4.87
N ALA A 94 -2.85 4.36 5.20
CA ALA A 94 -2.74 3.24 4.27
C ALA A 94 -4.16 2.72 3.94
N MET A 95 -4.51 2.71 2.66
CA MET A 95 -5.86 2.38 2.19
C MET A 95 -6.98 3.14 2.91
N SER A 96 -6.75 4.39 3.32
CA SER A 96 -7.86 5.26 3.73
C SER A 96 -8.68 5.59 2.47
N GLY A 97 -9.69 4.78 2.19
CA GLY A 97 -10.59 4.98 1.06
C GLY A 97 -11.30 6.33 1.14
N VAL A 98 -11.85 6.79 0.02
CA VAL A 98 -12.72 7.97 -0.01
C VAL A 98 -14.09 7.55 0.53
N SER A 99 -14.56 8.20 1.61
CA SER A 99 -15.89 7.97 2.16
C SER A 99 -16.97 8.53 1.24
N ILE A 100 -17.35 7.77 0.21
CA ILE A 100 -18.61 7.95 -0.50
C ILE A 100 -19.46 6.73 -0.13
N SER A 101 -20.62 7.01 0.45
CA SER A 101 -21.47 6.14 1.27
C SER A 101 -22.05 4.87 0.61
N VAL A 102 -21.49 4.41 -0.52
CA VAL A 102 -21.98 3.25 -1.28
C VAL A 102 -20.87 2.39 -1.91
N GLU A 103 -19.59 2.65 -1.65
CA GLU A 103 -18.50 2.10 -2.49
C GLU A 103 -17.46 1.28 -1.68
N SER A 104 -16.91 0.21 -2.27
CA SER A 104 -15.98 -0.71 -1.60
C SER A 104 -14.52 -0.35 -1.87
N ILE A 105 -13.65 -0.50 -0.87
CA ILE A 105 -12.17 -0.42 -1.02
C ILE A 105 -11.64 -1.54 -1.95
N GLY A 106 -12.49 -2.49 -2.32
CA GLY A 106 -12.12 -3.69 -3.08
C GLY A 106 -11.52 -4.76 -2.15
N PHE A 107 -11.10 -5.88 -2.72
CA PHE A 107 -10.65 -7.04 -1.94
C PHE A 107 -9.24 -7.49 -2.31
N ASN A 108 -8.58 -8.21 -1.39
CA ASN A 108 -7.24 -8.77 -1.55
C ASN A 108 -6.16 -7.71 -1.84
N ASN A 109 -6.21 -6.54 -1.22
CA ASN A 109 -5.16 -5.54 -1.40
C ASN A 109 -4.19 -5.54 -0.21
N THR A 110 -2.90 -5.37 -0.49
CA THR A 110 -1.84 -5.23 0.53
C THR A 110 -1.18 -3.87 0.37
N ALA A 111 -1.24 -3.02 1.39
CA ALA A 111 -0.63 -1.70 1.45
C ALA A 111 0.32 -1.61 2.64
N THR A 112 1.59 -1.30 2.38
CA THR A 112 2.61 -1.10 3.41
C THR A 112 3.37 0.19 3.14
N GLY A 113 3.19 1.19 4.00
CA GLY A 113 3.76 2.52 3.86
C GLY A 113 2.70 3.60 4.11
N ALA A 114 3.15 4.79 4.51
CA ALA A 114 2.23 5.91 4.65
C ALA A 114 1.60 6.24 3.29
N TYR A 115 0.28 6.35 3.29
CA TYR A 115 -0.55 6.59 2.12
C TYR A 115 -0.43 5.57 0.96
N ALA A 116 0.10 4.38 1.21
CA ALA A 116 0.09 3.30 0.22
C ALA A 116 -1.38 2.93 -0.11
N LEU A 117 -1.70 2.81 -1.41
CA LEU A 117 -3.08 2.57 -1.90
C LEU A 117 -4.14 3.54 -1.34
N LYS A 118 -3.73 4.75 -0.94
CA LYS A 118 -4.68 5.78 -0.53
C LYS A 118 -5.62 6.07 -1.70
N ASN A 119 -6.90 6.25 -1.42
CA ASN A 119 -7.95 6.50 -2.41
C ASN A 119 -8.22 5.33 -3.38
N ILE A 120 -7.84 4.09 -3.03
CA ILE A 120 -8.29 2.92 -3.80
C ILE A 120 -9.82 2.80 -3.79
N PHE A 121 -10.35 2.50 -4.97
CA PHE A 121 -11.75 2.43 -5.33
C PHE A 121 -12.07 1.15 -6.11
N ASN A 122 -12.76 0.18 -5.49
CA ASN A 122 -13.09 -1.13 -6.05
C ASN A 122 -11.90 -1.93 -6.64
N GLY A 123 -10.65 -1.54 -6.34
CA GLY A 123 -9.46 -2.21 -6.86
C GLY A 123 -9.22 -3.55 -6.19
N GLN A 124 -8.77 -4.53 -6.96
CA GLN A 124 -8.57 -5.90 -6.48
C GLN A 124 -7.16 -6.38 -6.72
N ASN A 125 -6.67 -7.20 -5.79
CA ASN A 125 -5.38 -7.90 -5.90
C ASN A 125 -4.19 -6.95 -6.11
N ASN A 126 -4.19 -5.77 -5.49
CA ASN A 126 -3.08 -4.83 -5.59
C ASN A 126 -2.11 -4.96 -4.41
N THR A 127 -0.81 -4.91 -4.69
CA THR A 127 0.24 -4.87 -3.66
C THR A 127 1.01 -3.58 -3.79
N ALA A 128 0.98 -2.71 -2.78
CA ALA A 128 1.71 -1.46 -2.73
C ALA A 128 2.61 -1.41 -1.50
N THR A 129 3.92 -1.28 -1.70
CA THR A 129 4.91 -1.13 -0.65
C THR A 129 5.75 0.12 -0.90
N GLY A 130 5.73 1.07 0.04
CA GLY A 130 6.44 2.34 -0.08
C GLY A 130 5.55 3.53 0.29
N TYR A 131 6.19 4.69 0.50
CA TYR A 131 5.47 5.95 0.70
C TYR A 131 4.66 6.30 -0.56
N ALA A 132 3.35 6.49 -0.40
CA ALA A 132 2.43 6.86 -1.48
C ALA A 132 2.49 5.95 -2.73
N ALA A 133 2.91 4.69 -2.57
CA ALA A 133 2.85 3.71 -3.65
C ALA A 133 1.38 3.48 -4.03
N MET A 134 1.05 3.61 -5.32
CA MET A 134 -0.33 3.57 -5.83
C MET A 134 -1.30 4.51 -5.11
N GLN A 135 -0.84 5.68 -4.67
CA GLN A 135 -1.72 6.74 -4.17
C GLN A 135 -2.50 7.33 -5.35
N GLY A 136 -3.59 6.68 -5.76
CA GLY A 136 -4.37 7.09 -6.93
C GLY A 136 -4.72 8.59 -6.90
N SER A 137 -4.67 9.24 -8.06
CA SER A 137 -5.10 10.62 -8.20
C SER A 137 -6.59 10.74 -7.90
N GLU A 138 -6.97 11.67 -7.02
CA GLU A 138 -8.23 11.71 -6.24
C GLU A 138 -9.56 11.84 -7.02
N ALA A 139 -9.63 11.54 -8.34
CA ALA A 139 -10.75 12.00 -9.18
C ALA A 139 -11.42 10.97 -10.11
N ASN A 140 -11.03 9.69 -10.14
CA ASN A 140 -11.65 8.74 -11.08
C ASN A 140 -12.38 7.59 -10.38
N LEU A 141 -13.65 7.84 -10.04
CA LEU A 141 -14.61 6.91 -9.41
C LEU A 141 -15.06 5.77 -10.35
N GLY A 142 -14.15 5.21 -11.15
CA GLY A 142 -14.49 4.33 -12.29
C GLY A 142 -13.95 2.89 -12.24
N SER A 143 -12.81 2.65 -11.61
CA SER A 143 -12.20 1.34 -11.30
C SER A 143 -10.74 1.62 -11.00
N SER A 144 -10.28 1.38 -9.77
CA SER A 144 -8.83 1.30 -9.57
C SER A 144 -8.32 0.12 -10.35
N GLY A 145 -7.24 0.28 -11.11
CA GLY A 145 -6.67 -0.83 -11.83
C GLY A 145 -6.44 -2.06 -10.93
N ASN A 146 -6.63 -3.25 -11.49
CA ASN A 146 -6.50 -4.51 -10.75
C ASN A 146 -5.13 -5.15 -10.99
N ASN A 147 -4.74 -6.03 -10.09
CA ASN A 147 -3.55 -6.89 -10.24
C ASN A 147 -2.25 -6.09 -10.43
N ASN A 148 -2.10 -4.95 -9.77
CA ASN A 148 -0.88 -4.16 -9.83
C ASN A 148 0.05 -4.47 -8.65
N THR A 149 1.36 -4.47 -8.91
CA THR A 149 2.40 -4.56 -7.88
C THR A 149 3.26 -3.30 -7.94
N ALA A 150 3.28 -2.52 -6.88
CA ALA A 150 4.11 -1.33 -6.71
C ALA A 150 5.03 -1.50 -5.50
N SER A 151 6.33 -1.39 -5.72
CA SER A 151 7.34 -1.49 -4.66
C SER A 151 8.36 -0.36 -4.83
N GLY A 152 8.20 0.69 -4.03
CA GLY A 152 9.01 1.90 -4.07
C GLY A 152 8.18 3.13 -3.70
N ALA A 153 8.85 4.20 -3.25
CA ALA A 153 8.16 5.46 -3.03
C ALA A 153 7.61 5.98 -4.37
N PHE A 154 6.33 6.37 -4.39
CA PHE A 154 5.63 6.87 -5.58
C PHE A 154 5.59 5.92 -6.79
N ALA A 155 5.87 4.62 -6.59
CA ALA A 155 5.67 3.63 -7.65
C ALA A 155 4.18 3.56 -8.03
N LEU A 156 3.86 3.62 -9.33
CA LEU A 156 2.48 3.69 -9.85
C LEU A 156 1.62 4.82 -9.24
N PHE A 157 2.24 5.92 -8.83
CA PHE A 157 1.57 7.03 -8.13
C PHE A 157 0.29 7.51 -8.84
N SER A 158 0.35 7.80 -10.13
CA SER A 158 -0.79 8.35 -10.89
C SER A 158 -1.66 7.28 -11.57
N ASN A 159 -1.51 6.00 -11.22
CA ASN A 159 -2.27 4.93 -11.86
C ASN A 159 -3.76 5.04 -11.52
N THR A 160 -4.57 5.28 -12.55
CA THR A 160 -6.03 5.44 -12.42
C THR A 160 -6.74 4.12 -12.69
N THR A 161 -6.71 3.62 -13.93
CA THR A 161 -7.40 2.39 -14.35
C THR A 161 -6.44 1.31 -14.89
N GLY A 162 -5.15 1.61 -14.99
CA GLY A 162 -4.15 0.69 -15.53
C GLY A 162 -4.05 -0.59 -14.70
N SER A 163 -4.20 -1.74 -15.33
CA SER A 163 -4.20 -3.05 -14.67
C SER A 163 -2.98 -3.88 -15.07
N GLU A 164 -2.61 -4.85 -14.23
CA GLU A 164 -1.53 -5.81 -14.53
C GLU A 164 -0.14 -5.15 -14.69
N ASN A 165 0.11 -4.05 -13.97
CA ASN A 165 1.41 -3.39 -13.97
C ASN A 165 2.29 -3.86 -12.80
N THR A 166 3.59 -4.03 -13.06
CA THR A 166 4.62 -4.27 -12.04
C THR A 166 5.60 -3.10 -12.05
N ALA A 167 5.65 -2.32 -10.98
CA ALA A 167 6.57 -1.22 -10.77
C ALA A 167 7.46 -1.49 -9.55
N MET A 168 8.76 -1.66 -9.76
CA MET A 168 9.75 -1.88 -8.70
C MET A 168 10.84 -0.82 -8.80
N GLY A 169 10.83 0.15 -7.91
CA GLY A 169 11.73 1.30 -7.92
C GLY A 169 11.02 2.56 -7.45
N VAL A 170 11.80 3.56 -7.03
CA VAL A 170 11.25 4.89 -6.74
C VAL A 170 10.73 5.48 -8.04
N GLU A 171 9.50 6.00 -8.03
CA GLU A 171 8.84 6.65 -9.17
C GLU A 171 8.70 5.78 -10.44
N ALA A 172 8.92 4.46 -10.36
CA ALA A 172 8.65 3.54 -11.46
C ALA A 172 7.17 3.60 -11.86
N LEU A 173 6.89 3.83 -13.15
CA LEU A 173 5.55 4.04 -13.71
C LEU A 173 4.73 5.14 -13.00
N SER A 174 5.37 6.16 -12.41
CA SER A 174 4.66 7.15 -11.58
C SER A 174 3.61 7.98 -12.31
N SER A 175 3.73 8.18 -13.63
CA SER A 175 2.75 8.88 -14.47
C SER A 175 1.92 7.95 -15.36
N ASN A 176 1.94 6.63 -15.13
CA ASN A 176 1.04 5.72 -15.81
C ASN A 176 -0.40 6.03 -15.37
N THR A 177 -1.33 6.29 -16.30
CA THR A 177 -2.72 6.63 -15.95
C THR A 177 -3.66 5.47 -16.25
N THR A 178 -3.70 5.01 -17.51
CA THR A 178 -4.64 3.96 -17.95
C THR A 178 -3.96 2.74 -18.55
N ALA A 179 -2.63 2.79 -18.78
CA ALA A 179 -1.94 1.72 -19.46
C ALA A 179 -1.78 0.48 -18.58
N GLY A 180 -1.85 -0.69 -19.21
CA GLY A 180 -1.78 -1.98 -18.53
C GLY A 180 -0.64 -2.85 -19.01
N ASN A 181 -0.38 -3.94 -18.30
CA ASN A 181 0.62 -4.95 -18.68
C ASN A 181 2.05 -4.40 -18.78
N ASN A 182 2.42 -3.36 -18.02
CA ASN A 182 3.78 -2.83 -18.03
C ASN A 182 4.63 -3.39 -16.88
N VAL A 183 5.91 -3.66 -17.15
CA VAL A 183 6.91 -4.05 -16.17
C VAL A 183 8.00 -2.98 -16.14
N ALA A 184 8.15 -2.28 -15.02
CA ALA A 184 9.18 -1.27 -14.78
C ALA A 184 10.01 -1.67 -13.56
N VAL A 185 11.30 -1.91 -13.75
CA VAL A 185 12.23 -2.31 -12.69
C VAL A 185 13.44 -1.38 -12.71
N GLY A 186 13.51 -0.46 -11.75
CA GLY A 186 14.52 0.59 -11.64
C GLY A 186 13.88 1.89 -11.16
N SER A 187 14.68 2.77 -10.54
CA SER A 187 14.22 4.13 -10.26
C SER A 187 13.87 4.78 -11.60
N ASP A 188 12.71 5.45 -11.66
CA ASP A 188 12.29 6.21 -12.83
C ASP A 188 12.14 5.39 -14.13
N ALA A 189 12.03 4.06 -14.02
CA ALA A 189 11.70 3.22 -15.16
C ALA A 189 10.26 3.50 -15.62
N LEU A 190 10.07 3.80 -16.92
CA LEU A 190 8.78 4.12 -17.54
C LEU A 190 7.99 5.27 -16.85
N THR A 191 8.66 6.21 -16.19
CA THR A 191 8.03 7.32 -15.44
C THR A 191 6.90 8.00 -16.22
N PHE A 192 7.11 8.33 -17.50
CA PHE A 192 6.16 9.06 -18.34
C PHE A 192 5.35 8.19 -19.31
N ASN A 193 5.15 6.90 -19.00
CA ASN A 193 4.36 6.01 -19.84
C ASN A 193 2.86 6.14 -19.56
N THR A 194 2.19 7.13 -20.15
CA THR A 194 0.78 7.44 -19.86
C THR A 194 -0.22 6.48 -20.52
N GLU A 195 0.11 5.91 -21.69
CA GLU A 195 -0.82 5.10 -22.51
C GLU A 195 -0.20 3.83 -23.10
N GLY A 196 1.13 3.65 -23.02
CA GLY A 196 1.78 2.47 -23.60
C GLY A 196 1.53 1.23 -22.76
N SER A 197 0.92 0.20 -23.35
CA SER A 197 0.72 -1.09 -22.69
C SER A 197 1.78 -2.10 -23.13
N ALA A 198 1.96 -3.18 -22.36
CA ALA A 198 2.85 -4.29 -22.69
C ALA A 198 4.35 -3.92 -22.83
N ASN A 199 4.82 -2.87 -22.12
CA ASN A 199 6.24 -2.49 -22.12
C ASN A 199 7.00 -3.18 -20.99
N THR A 200 8.27 -3.52 -21.24
CA THR A 200 9.21 -3.94 -20.21
C THR A 200 10.41 -2.99 -20.21
N ALA A 201 10.68 -2.37 -19.06
CA ALA A 201 11.83 -1.52 -18.82
C ALA A 201 12.58 -2.00 -17.58
N THR A 202 13.86 -2.29 -17.75
CA THR A 202 14.75 -2.69 -16.65
C THR A 202 15.98 -1.81 -16.64
N GLY A 203 16.26 -1.17 -15.50
CA GLY A 203 17.33 -0.20 -15.33
C GLY A 203 16.80 1.13 -14.79
N VAL A 204 17.68 1.88 -14.14
CA VAL A 204 17.39 3.26 -13.73
C VAL A 204 17.17 4.11 -14.98
N ASP A 205 16.14 4.96 -14.98
CA ASP A 205 15.73 5.82 -16.11
C ASP A 205 15.42 5.04 -17.41
N ALA A 206 15.18 3.72 -17.32
CA ALA A 206 14.89 2.92 -18.51
C ALA A 206 13.55 3.35 -19.13
N LEU A 207 13.58 3.68 -20.43
CA LEU A 207 12.43 4.20 -21.17
C LEU A 207 11.77 5.42 -20.49
N TRP A 208 12.59 6.30 -19.88
CA TRP A 208 12.12 7.50 -19.17
C TRP A 208 11.19 8.38 -20.03
N VAL A 209 11.45 8.48 -21.34
CA VAL A 209 10.60 9.23 -22.30
C VAL A 209 10.25 8.34 -23.49
N LYS A 210 8.97 8.30 -23.88
CA LYS A 210 8.50 7.63 -25.10
C LYS A 210 9.20 8.23 -26.33
N LEU A 211 10.17 7.51 -26.90
CA LEU A 211 10.65 7.81 -28.24
C LEU A 211 9.61 7.31 -29.24
N VAL A 212 8.69 8.19 -29.66
CA VAL A 212 7.78 7.88 -30.77
C VAL A 212 8.61 7.81 -32.05
N LEU A 213 9.04 6.61 -32.45
CA LEU A 213 9.54 6.38 -33.79
C LEU A 213 8.35 6.40 -34.75
N VAL A 214 8.05 7.57 -35.33
CA VAL A 214 7.11 7.67 -36.45
C VAL A 214 7.73 6.95 -37.63
N THR A 215 7.36 5.69 -37.87
CA THR A 215 7.68 5.00 -39.13
C THR A 215 6.77 5.54 -40.24
N LYS A 216 7.13 6.70 -40.80
CA LYS A 216 6.70 7.07 -42.14
C LYS A 216 7.94 7.18 -43.01
N GLY A 217 8.20 6.12 -43.78
CA GLY A 217 8.73 6.16 -45.15
C GLY A 217 10.05 6.87 -45.46
N ASP A 218 10.68 7.60 -44.54
CA ASP A 218 11.79 8.48 -44.85
C ASP A 218 12.97 8.23 -43.90
N ARG A 219 14.06 7.81 -44.54
CA ARG A 219 15.44 7.61 -44.06
C ARG A 219 15.74 8.11 -42.65
N PHE A 220 16.23 7.16 -41.83
CA PHE A 220 17.01 7.36 -40.62
C PHE A 220 17.87 8.64 -40.69
N GLN A 221 17.42 9.70 -40.05
CA GLN A 221 18.27 10.84 -39.70
C GLN A 221 18.31 10.87 -38.18
N ARG A 222 19.50 10.59 -37.64
CA ARG A 222 19.84 10.77 -36.23
C ARG A 222 19.52 12.21 -35.88
N GLN A 223 18.56 12.44 -35.00
CA GLN A 223 18.36 13.76 -34.43
C GLN A 223 19.27 13.89 -33.21
N ASP A 224 20.53 14.19 -33.50
CA ASP A 224 21.52 14.63 -32.52
C ASP A 224 21.06 15.98 -31.93
N ARG A 225 20.54 15.95 -30.69
CA ARG A 225 20.80 16.92 -29.59
C ARG A 225 19.68 16.89 -28.56
N LEU A 226 19.95 16.30 -27.40
CA LEU A 226 19.97 16.94 -26.07
C LEU A 226 20.76 15.98 -25.13
N ALA A 227 21.71 16.51 -24.38
CA ALA A 227 22.88 15.79 -23.85
C ALA A 227 22.73 15.33 -22.38
N GLY A 228 23.17 14.10 -22.09
CA GLY A 228 23.34 13.46 -20.76
C GLY A 228 23.59 11.94 -20.91
N PRO A 229 24.38 11.25 -20.06
CA PRO A 229 25.32 10.22 -20.52
C PRO A 229 24.70 8.85 -20.88
N VAL A 230 24.79 8.53 -22.17
CA VAL A 230 25.42 7.32 -22.73
C VAL A 230 25.08 5.96 -22.08
N HIS A 231 24.23 5.22 -22.81
CA HIS A 231 24.20 3.75 -22.97
C HIS A 231 23.88 2.87 -21.74
N ARG A 232 22.63 2.41 -21.69
CA ARG A 232 22.34 0.99 -21.96
C ARG A 232 21.12 0.85 -22.87
N LEU A 233 21.37 0.39 -24.09
CA LEU A 233 20.34 -0.27 -24.91
C LEU A 233 20.14 -1.67 -24.30
N ASP A 234 19.51 -1.75 -23.12
CA ASP A 234 19.10 -3.05 -22.59
C ASP A 234 17.73 -3.38 -23.19
N CYS A 235 17.78 -4.26 -24.19
CA CYS A 235 16.69 -5.01 -24.83
C CYS A 235 15.26 -4.44 -24.68
N ILE A 236 14.85 -3.61 -25.64
CA ILE A 236 13.43 -3.40 -25.92
C ILE A 236 12.92 -4.68 -26.60
N PHE A 237 12.30 -5.58 -25.83
CA PHE A 237 11.42 -6.61 -26.39
C PHE A 237 10.04 -5.99 -26.57
N GLU A 238 9.80 -5.43 -27.75
CA GLU A 238 8.45 -5.09 -28.19
C GLU A 238 7.79 -6.40 -28.65
N THR A 239 7.00 -7.03 -27.77
CA THR A 239 6.17 -8.16 -28.17
C THR A 239 4.93 -7.65 -28.89
N ARG A 240 4.73 -8.14 -30.11
CA ARG A 240 3.64 -7.80 -31.04
C ARG A 240 2.24 -7.88 -30.43
#